data_AF-A0AAW3X6X9-F1
#
_entry.id   AF-A0AAW3X6X9-F1
#
_cell.length_a   1.000
_cell.length_b   1.000
_cell.length_c   1.000
_cell.angle_alpha   90.00
_cell.angle_beta   90.00
_cell.angle_gamma   90.00
#
_symmetry.space_group_name_H-M   'P 1'
#
loop_
_entity.id
_entity.type
_entity.pdbx_description
1 polymer ?
#
loop_
_entity_poly.entity_id
_entity_poly.type
_entity_poly.pdbx_seq_one_letter_code
_entity_poly.pdbx_strand_id
1 'polypeptide(L)'
;MAGVEAAKQPKSSAILFQLLNKGAAAKLDVYDCSKISNAYICIRQNHSSMIWSVQDGEYVSCPTSLMIWIKNSKKMGIAVKSTETSESQFILNNGKDFFFPEDFSIHGFVENQEYGIAFFFSHDKQVFTREENNEEGFSSLCTLLTLFMQDKDGSTVEEDENDYMEYSF
;
A
#
# COMPACT_ATOMS: atom_id res chain seq x y z
N MET A 1 9.80 33.69 -33.38
CA MET A 1 10.66 32.72 -32.69
C MET A 1 10.05 32.47 -31.32
N ALA A 2 9.51 31.27 -31.12
CA ALA A 2 8.89 30.82 -29.89
C ALA A 2 9.99 30.49 -28.86
N GLY A 3 9.94 31.13 -27.69
CA GLY A 3 10.84 30.88 -26.57
C GLY A 3 10.08 30.12 -25.50
N VAL A 4 10.25 28.80 -25.52
CA VAL A 4 10.05 27.81 -24.45
C VAL A 4 9.28 28.34 -23.23
N GLU A 5 7.97 28.11 -23.21
CA GLU A 5 7.21 28.13 -21.96
C GLU A 5 7.89 27.13 -21.03
N ALA A 6 8.48 27.63 -19.94
CA ALA A 6 8.94 26.79 -18.84
C ALA A 6 7.75 25.93 -18.43
N ALA A 7 7.83 24.63 -18.73
CA ALA A 7 6.81 23.65 -18.38
C ALA A 7 6.52 23.84 -16.89
N LYS A 8 5.34 24.39 -16.58
CA LYS A 8 4.90 24.59 -15.21
C LYS A 8 4.86 23.21 -14.58
N GLN A 9 5.86 22.87 -13.77
CA GLN A 9 5.79 21.68 -12.94
C GLN A 9 4.44 21.71 -12.20
N PRO A 10 3.66 20.63 -12.23
CA PRO A 10 2.34 20.61 -11.64
C PRO A 10 2.40 20.96 -10.16
N LYS A 11 1.53 21.87 -9.73
CA LYS A 11 1.34 22.20 -8.32
C LYS A 11 0.66 21.00 -7.63
N SER A 12 1.44 20.24 -6.86
CA SER A 12 1.05 19.11 -5.99
C SER A 12 0.80 17.77 -6.68
N SER A 13 1.87 16.99 -6.90
CA SER A 13 1.90 15.60 -7.35
C SER A 13 1.63 14.60 -6.21
N ALA A 14 0.52 14.76 -5.48
CA ALA A 14 0.15 13.76 -4.49
C ALA A 14 -0.29 12.48 -5.21
N ILE A 15 0.30 11.35 -4.84
CA ILE A 15 -0.12 10.04 -5.30
C ILE A 15 -1.38 9.66 -4.53
N LEU A 16 -2.36 9.15 -5.25
CA LEU A 16 -3.64 8.72 -4.70
C LEU A 16 -3.91 7.29 -5.13
N PHE A 17 -4.27 6.44 -4.16
CA PHE A 17 -4.75 5.09 -4.40
C PHE A 17 -6.15 4.95 -3.81
N GLN A 18 -7.02 4.27 -4.54
CA GLN A 18 -8.38 3.98 -4.10
C GLN A 18 -8.69 2.52 -4.43
N LEU A 19 -8.91 1.71 -3.40
CA LEU A 19 -9.42 0.35 -3.50
C LEU A 19 -10.82 0.37 -2.93
N LEU A 20 -11.81 0.63 -3.79
CA LEU A 20 -13.21 0.75 -3.41
C LEU A 20 -13.97 -0.52 -3.81
N ASN A 21 -15.10 -0.78 -3.16
CA ASN A 21 -15.95 -1.95 -3.48
C ASN A 21 -16.43 -1.98 -4.95
N LYS A 22 -16.40 -0.83 -5.64
CA LYS A 22 -16.82 -0.69 -7.04
C LYS A 22 -15.67 -0.70 -8.05
N GLY A 23 -14.42 -0.76 -7.58
CA GLY A 23 -13.25 -0.76 -8.44
C GLY A 23 -12.00 -0.19 -7.78
N ALA A 24 -10.86 -0.53 -8.38
CA ALA A 24 -9.53 -0.12 -7.96
C ALA A 24 -8.96 0.90 -8.96
N ALA A 25 -8.52 2.06 -8.47
CA ALA A 25 -7.95 3.11 -9.29
C ALA A 25 -6.81 3.83 -8.58
N ALA A 26 -5.83 4.31 -9.35
CA ALA A 26 -4.73 5.08 -8.82
C ALA A 26 -4.30 6.23 -9.74
N LYS A 27 -3.88 7.33 -9.10
CA LYS A 27 -3.13 8.41 -9.70
C LYS A 27 -1.69 8.32 -9.20
N LEU A 28 -0.81 7.77 -10.03
CA LEU A 28 0.59 7.46 -9.68
C LEU A 28 1.59 8.53 -10.16
N ASP A 29 1.15 9.44 -11.05
CA ASP A 29 1.96 10.55 -11.55
C ASP A 29 1.09 11.79 -11.86
N VAL A 30 1.48 12.64 -12.81
CA VAL A 30 0.82 13.91 -13.14
C VAL A 30 -0.53 13.69 -13.82
N TYR A 31 -0.64 12.58 -14.57
CA TYR A 31 -1.80 12.21 -15.37
C TYR A 31 -3.01 11.75 -14.52
N ASP A 32 -4.14 11.52 -15.18
CA ASP A 32 -5.42 11.19 -14.55
C ASP A 32 -5.41 9.81 -13.87
N CYS A 33 -6.42 9.56 -13.02
CA CYS A 33 -6.60 8.28 -12.37
C CYS A 33 -6.74 7.16 -13.41
N SER A 34 -5.94 6.10 -13.26
CA SER A 34 -5.90 4.93 -14.12
C SER A 34 -6.31 3.67 -13.35
N LYS A 35 -6.73 2.62 -14.06
CA LYS A 35 -7.06 1.33 -13.46
C LYS A 35 -5.79 0.72 -12.86
N ILE A 36 -5.90 0.18 -11.64
CA ILE A 36 -4.83 -0.60 -11.02
C ILE A 36 -4.78 -1.98 -11.71
N SER A 37 -3.62 -2.41 -12.16
CA SER A 37 -3.37 -3.77 -12.66
C SER A 37 -3.08 -4.72 -11.50
N ASN A 38 -2.10 -4.36 -10.66
CA ASN A 38 -1.67 -5.18 -9.54
C ASN A 38 -1.54 -4.34 -8.28
N ALA A 39 -1.96 -4.88 -7.15
CA ALA A 39 -1.74 -4.27 -5.85
C ALA A 39 -1.66 -5.30 -4.74
N TYR A 40 -0.84 -4.98 -3.74
CA TYR A 40 -0.85 -5.61 -2.43
C TYR A 40 -0.66 -4.53 -1.39
N ILE A 41 -1.59 -4.39 -0.46
CA ILE A 41 -1.49 -3.42 0.63
C ILE A 41 -1.86 -4.14 1.92
N CYS A 42 -0.98 -4.09 2.90
CA CYS A 42 -1.19 -4.64 4.23
C CYS A 42 -1.09 -3.53 5.27
N ILE A 43 -2.16 -3.34 6.04
CA ILE A 43 -2.16 -2.53 7.25
C ILE A 43 -2.11 -3.48 8.44
N ARG A 44 -1.15 -3.28 9.34
CA ARG A 44 -1.05 -3.99 10.61
C ARG A 44 -1.30 -3.02 11.75
N GLN A 45 -2.18 -3.39 12.68
CA GLN A 45 -2.50 -2.63 13.90
C GLN A 45 -2.98 -3.61 14.98
N ASN A 46 -2.58 -3.41 16.24
CA ASN A 46 -2.99 -4.26 17.37
C ASN A 46 -2.84 -5.77 17.11
N HIS A 47 -1.70 -6.19 16.55
CA HIS A 47 -1.42 -7.58 16.15
C HIS A 47 -2.35 -8.18 15.07
N SER A 48 -3.25 -7.40 14.50
CA SER A 48 -4.13 -7.80 13.40
C SER A 48 -3.66 -7.21 12.08
N SER A 49 -3.94 -7.92 10.98
CA SER A 49 -3.61 -7.48 9.62
C SER A 49 -4.85 -7.41 8.74
N MET A 50 -4.97 -6.32 7.98
CA MET A 50 -5.95 -6.17 6.91
C MET A 50 -5.22 -6.07 5.57
N ILE A 51 -5.60 -6.92 4.63
CA ILE A 51 -4.92 -7.05 3.34
C ILE A 51 -5.88 -6.75 2.20
N TRP A 52 -5.47 -5.83 1.34
CA TRP A 52 -6.07 -5.59 0.04
C TRP A 52 -5.16 -6.14 -1.05
N SER A 53 -5.74 -6.79 -2.04
CA SER A 53 -4.98 -7.28 -3.18
C SER A 53 -5.81 -7.26 -4.46
N VAL A 54 -5.16 -6.81 -5.53
CA VAL A 54 -5.66 -6.81 -6.90
C VAL A 54 -4.62 -7.54 -7.75
N GLN A 55 -5.06 -8.44 -8.60
CA GLN A 55 -4.21 -9.16 -9.54
C GLN A 55 -4.87 -9.13 -10.92
N ASP A 56 -4.11 -8.75 -11.94
CA ASP A 56 -4.58 -8.65 -13.33
C ASP A 56 -5.85 -7.77 -13.49
N GLY A 57 -5.97 -6.76 -12.63
CA GLY A 57 -7.07 -5.80 -12.59
C GLY A 57 -8.33 -6.29 -11.88
N GLU A 58 -8.30 -7.46 -11.26
CA GLU A 58 -9.41 -8.07 -10.51
C GLU A 58 -9.07 -8.18 -9.02
N TYR A 59 -10.08 -8.05 -8.16
CA TYR A 59 -9.87 -8.15 -6.71
C TYR A 59 -9.61 -9.60 -6.29
N VAL A 60 -8.49 -9.81 -5.59
CA VAL A 60 -8.22 -11.05 -4.84
C VAL A 60 -8.69 -10.90 -3.39
N SER A 61 -8.51 -9.72 -2.79
CA SER A 61 -8.99 -9.41 -1.43
C SER A 61 -9.38 -7.93 -1.32
N CYS A 62 -10.55 -7.65 -0.76
CA CYS A 62 -11.04 -6.30 -0.51
C CYS A 62 -11.92 -6.29 0.76
N PRO A 63 -11.31 -6.27 1.96
CA PRO A 63 -12.06 -6.36 3.21
C PRO A 63 -12.99 -5.15 3.41
N THR A 64 -12.57 -3.98 2.91
CA THR A 64 -13.38 -2.76 2.90
C THR A 64 -12.82 -1.74 1.91
N SER A 65 -13.48 -0.59 1.75
CA SER A 65 -12.95 0.52 0.96
C SER A 65 -11.77 1.20 1.65
N LEU A 66 -10.66 1.31 0.92
CA LEU A 66 -9.42 1.94 1.33
C LEU A 66 -9.07 3.09 0.39
N MET A 67 -8.67 4.22 0.97
CA MET A 67 -8.04 5.30 0.22
C MET A 67 -6.75 5.74 0.89
N ILE A 68 -5.73 5.97 0.08
CA ILE A 68 -4.41 6.36 0.55
C ILE A 68 -3.92 7.54 -0.29
N TRP A 69 -3.41 8.57 0.37
CA TRP A 69 -2.78 9.73 -0.25
C TRP A 69 -1.35 9.86 0.25
N ILE A 70 -0.37 9.77 -0.65
CA ILE A 70 1.05 9.97 -0.35
C ILE A 70 1.51 11.23 -1.06
N LYS A 71 1.87 12.25 -0.27
CA LYS A 71 2.43 13.50 -0.81
C LYS A 71 3.94 13.45 -0.91
N ASN A 72 4.60 12.77 0.03
CA ASN A 72 6.04 12.48 0.04
C ASN A 72 6.33 11.46 1.16
N SER A 73 7.60 11.11 1.35
CA SER A 73 8.06 10.18 2.40
C SER A 73 7.71 10.58 3.84
N LYS A 74 7.30 11.83 4.09
CA LYS A 74 6.90 12.33 5.42
C LYS A 74 5.42 12.64 5.54
N LYS A 75 4.66 12.57 4.44
CA LYS A 75 3.27 13.03 4.40
C LYS A 75 2.39 12.00 3.73
N MET A 76 1.59 11.33 4.54
CA MET A 76 0.67 10.28 4.13
C MET A 76 -0.66 10.48 4.86
N GLY A 77 -1.74 10.12 4.21
CA GLY A 77 -2.97 9.84 4.93
C GLY A 77 -3.70 8.63 4.37
N ILE A 78 -4.48 8.03 5.26
CA ILE A 78 -5.18 6.78 5.05
C ILE A 78 -6.60 7.00 5.53
N ALA A 79 -7.57 6.60 4.71
CA ALA A 79 -8.95 6.48 5.09
C ALA A 79 -9.41 5.03 4.88
N VAL A 80 -9.86 4.39 5.95
CA VAL A 80 -10.46 3.06 5.92
C VAL A 80 -11.94 3.24 6.25
N LYS A 81 -12.82 2.88 5.32
CA LYS A 81 -14.26 2.91 5.58
C LYS A 81 -14.65 1.65 6.35
N SER A 82 -15.52 1.72 7.35
CA SER A 82 -16.07 0.51 7.96
C SER A 82 -17.12 -0.12 7.03
N THR A 83 -17.19 -1.46 6.99
CA THR A 83 -18.27 -2.20 6.33
C THR A 83 -19.52 -2.30 7.22
N GLU A 84 -19.34 -2.22 8.53
CA GLU A 84 -20.39 -2.42 9.54
C GLU A 84 -21.05 -1.11 9.96
N THR A 85 -20.33 0.00 9.84
CA THR A 85 -20.79 1.33 10.24
C THR A 85 -20.59 2.33 9.11
N SER A 86 -21.30 3.45 9.15
CA SER A 86 -21.07 4.58 8.25
C SER A 86 -19.81 5.38 8.59
N GLU A 87 -19.03 4.94 9.58
CA GLU A 87 -17.84 5.64 10.05
C GLU A 87 -16.61 5.32 9.18
N SER A 88 -15.64 6.23 9.19
CA SER A 88 -14.37 6.06 8.51
C SER A 88 -13.24 6.39 9.47
N GLN A 89 -12.26 5.49 9.56
CA GLN A 89 -11.04 5.71 10.31
C GLN A 89 -10.07 6.50 9.44
N PHE A 90 -9.55 7.59 9.97
CA PHE A 90 -8.55 8.42 9.32
C PHE A 90 -7.25 8.36 10.10
N ILE A 91 -6.15 8.08 9.41
CA ILE A 91 -4.80 8.11 9.97
C ILE A 91 -3.97 9.08 9.12
N LEU A 92 -3.39 10.10 9.74
CA LEU A 92 -2.74 11.21 9.03
C LEU A 92 -1.35 11.46 9.59
N ASN A 93 -0.31 11.22 8.79
CA ASN A 93 1.03 11.72 9.07
C ASN A 93 1.27 12.98 8.23
N ASN A 94 1.42 14.14 8.88
CA ASN A 94 1.63 15.42 8.20
C ASN A 94 3.09 15.91 8.29
N GLY A 95 4.02 15.07 8.75
CA GLY A 95 5.45 15.37 8.87
C GLY A 95 5.78 16.39 9.96
N LYS A 96 4.82 16.73 10.83
CA LYS A 96 5.00 17.52 12.05
C LYS A 96 4.37 16.73 13.18
N ASP A 97 5.19 16.32 14.14
CA ASP A 97 4.82 15.81 15.48
C ASP A 97 3.80 14.65 15.53
N PHE A 98 3.45 14.05 14.40
CA PHE A 98 2.56 12.89 14.32
C PHE A 98 3.26 11.76 13.58
N PHE A 99 3.68 10.77 14.36
CA PHE A 99 4.12 9.47 13.85
C PHE A 99 2.98 8.48 13.99
N PHE A 100 3.02 7.41 13.21
CA PHE A 100 2.09 6.32 13.38
C PHE A 100 2.22 5.72 14.80
N PRO A 101 1.15 5.15 15.38
CA PRO A 101 1.25 4.35 16.59
C PRO A 101 2.36 3.29 16.48
N GLU A 102 3.03 2.93 17.59
CA GLU A 102 4.14 1.96 17.57
C GLU A 102 3.73 0.59 17.01
N ASP A 103 2.49 0.19 17.27
CA ASP A 103 1.88 -1.05 16.80
C ASP A 103 1.33 -0.96 15.36
N PHE A 104 1.41 0.22 14.73
CA PHE A 104 0.93 0.46 13.38
C PHE A 104 2.05 0.35 12.34
N SER A 105 1.76 -0.37 11.27
CA SER A 105 2.52 -0.25 10.02
C SER A 105 1.61 -0.42 8.82
N ILE A 106 2.01 0.18 7.72
CA ILE A 106 1.44 -0.07 6.41
C ILE A 106 2.56 -0.31 5.42
N HIS A 107 2.40 -1.33 4.59
CA HIS A 107 3.29 -1.59 3.48
C HIS A 107 2.51 -2.08 2.28
N GLY A 108 3.07 -1.85 1.11
CA GLY A 108 2.43 -2.31 -0.09
C GLY A 108 3.13 -1.90 -1.36
N PHE A 109 2.55 -2.41 -2.44
CA PHE A 109 2.89 -2.09 -3.80
C PHE A 109 1.61 -1.86 -4.60
N VAL A 110 1.65 -0.94 -5.56
CA VAL A 110 0.57 -0.67 -6.50
C VAL A 110 1.16 -0.39 -7.87
N GLU A 111 0.59 -1.00 -8.89
CA GLU A 111 0.97 -0.86 -10.29
C GLU A 111 -0.25 -0.48 -11.14
N ASN A 112 -0.02 0.42 -12.09
CA ASN A 112 -0.90 0.66 -13.21
C ASN A 112 -0.12 0.39 -14.52
N GLN A 113 -0.65 0.81 -15.67
CA GLN A 113 0.00 0.60 -16.97
C GLN A 113 1.35 1.32 -17.14
N GLU A 114 1.61 2.38 -16.35
CA GLU A 114 2.74 3.28 -16.57
C GLU A 114 3.78 3.23 -15.44
N TYR A 115 3.37 2.93 -14.22
CA TYR A 115 4.20 3.02 -13.02
C TYR A 115 3.90 1.91 -12.02
N GLY A 116 4.96 1.49 -11.34
CA GLY A 116 4.91 0.76 -10.08
C GLY A 116 5.31 1.65 -8.92
N ILE A 117 4.66 1.48 -7.77
CA ILE A 117 5.01 2.14 -6.52
C ILE A 117 5.13 1.09 -5.44
N ALA A 118 6.16 1.20 -4.60
CA ALA A 118 6.29 0.44 -3.38
C ALA A 118 6.53 1.37 -2.19
N PHE A 119 5.92 1.04 -1.06
CA PHE A 119 5.97 1.88 0.12
C PHE A 119 5.93 1.06 1.42
N PHE A 120 6.54 1.63 2.45
CA PHE A 120 6.50 1.15 3.82
C PHE A 120 6.45 2.35 4.75
N PHE A 121 5.49 2.41 5.65
CA PHE A 121 5.37 3.43 6.67
C PHE A 121 5.07 2.78 8.02
N SER A 122 5.79 3.19 9.04
CA SER A 122 5.66 2.76 10.42
C SER A 122 5.96 3.94 11.35
N HIS A 123 5.93 3.69 12.67
CA HIS A 123 6.20 4.71 13.67
C HIS A 123 7.56 5.40 13.49
N ASP A 124 8.62 4.66 13.17
CA ASP A 124 10.00 5.17 13.08
C ASP A 124 10.56 5.19 11.66
N LYS A 125 10.06 4.34 10.77
CA LYS A 125 10.62 4.17 9.43
C LYS A 125 9.62 4.46 8.32
N GLN A 126 10.08 5.20 7.32
CA GLN A 126 9.34 5.51 6.10
C GLN A 126 10.21 5.26 4.86
N VAL A 127 9.70 4.45 3.93
CA VAL A 127 10.32 4.12 2.65
C VAL A 127 9.28 4.29 1.56
N PHE A 128 9.68 4.93 0.46
CA PHE A 128 8.82 5.17 -0.68
C PHE A 128 9.68 5.15 -1.95
N THR A 129 9.30 4.34 -2.92
CA THR A 129 9.92 4.29 -4.25
C THR A 129 8.86 4.22 -5.34
N ARG A 130 9.20 4.77 -6.50
CA ARG A 130 8.37 4.80 -7.71
C ARG A 130 9.24 4.51 -8.91
N GLU A 131 8.78 3.62 -9.78
CA GLU A 131 9.46 3.25 -11.02
C GLU A 131 8.46 3.34 -12.18
N GLU A 132 8.94 3.77 -13.34
CA GLU A 132 8.22 3.62 -14.61
C GLU A 132 8.24 2.14 -15.01
N ASN A 133 7.15 1.69 -15.63
CA ASN A 133 7.09 0.36 -16.21
C ASN A 133 8.04 0.28 -17.42
N ASN A 134 8.58 -0.91 -17.67
CA ASN A 134 9.36 -1.18 -18.88
C ASN A 134 8.49 -1.18 -20.15
N GLU A 135 9.10 -1.36 -21.32
CA GLU A 135 8.39 -1.40 -22.62
C GLU A 135 7.34 -2.53 -22.71
N GLU A 136 7.44 -3.54 -21.85
CA GLU A 136 6.48 -4.65 -21.74
C GLU A 136 5.34 -4.36 -20.74
N GLY A 137 5.34 -3.18 -20.11
CA GLY A 137 4.30 -2.75 -19.17
C GLY A 137 4.46 -3.25 -17.74
N PHE A 138 5.65 -3.73 -17.36
CA PHE A 138 5.95 -4.26 -16.02
C PHE A 138 6.94 -3.38 -15.24
N SER A 139 6.65 -3.14 -13.96
CA SER A 139 7.63 -2.59 -13.03
C SER A 139 8.44 -3.72 -12.38
N SER A 140 9.74 -3.50 -12.13
CA SER A 140 10.56 -4.43 -11.35
C SER A 140 9.98 -4.64 -9.93
N LEU A 141 9.26 -3.64 -9.42
CA LEU A 141 8.54 -3.66 -8.16
C LEU A 141 7.40 -4.70 -8.13
N CYS A 142 6.86 -5.11 -9.28
CA CYS A 142 5.84 -6.15 -9.34
C CYS A 142 6.40 -7.52 -8.88
N THR A 143 7.71 -7.74 -8.98
CA THR A 143 8.39 -8.91 -8.40
C THR A 143 8.20 -9.00 -6.88
N LEU A 144 8.01 -7.86 -6.20
CA LEU A 144 7.72 -7.83 -4.76
C LEU A 144 6.38 -8.51 -4.45
N LEU A 145 5.40 -8.48 -5.37
CA LEU A 145 4.11 -9.15 -5.18
C LEU A 145 4.30 -10.65 -4.93
N THR A 146 5.15 -11.31 -5.71
CA THR A 146 5.44 -12.73 -5.54
C THR A 146 6.05 -13.02 -4.17
N LEU A 147 6.98 -12.18 -3.71
CA LEU A 147 7.61 -12.32 -2.39
C LEU A 147 6.60 -12.13 -1.25
N PHE A 148 5.72 -11.13 -1.35
CA PHE A 148 4.68 -10.87 -0.34
C PHE A 148 3.57 -11.92 -0.32
N MET A 149 3.26 -12.54 -1.47
CA MET A 149 2.28 -13.63 -1.54
C MET A 149 2.83 -14.95 -1.00
N GLN A 150 4.13 -15.22 -1.18
CA GLN A 150 4.78 -16.43 -0.63
C GLN A 150 4.76 -16.48 0.91
N ASP A 151 4.76 -15.32 1.58
CA ASP A 151 4.70 -15.24 3.04
C ASP A 151 3.34 -15.68 3.62
N LYS A 152 2.28 -15.72 2.80
CA LYS A 152 0.97 -16.28 3.21
C LYS A 152 1.01 -17.79 3.38
N ASP A 153 1.79 -18.50 2.56
CA ASP A 153 1.85 -19.96 2.56
C ASP A 153 2.80 -20.53 3.63
N GLY A 154 3.66 -19.69 4.22
CA GLY A 154 4.60 -20.08 5.30
C GLY A 154 4.02 -19.99 6.72
N SER A 155 2.79 -19.49 6.88
CA SER A 155 2.20 -19.22 8.20
C SER A 155 1.40 -20.38 8.82
N THR A 156 1.24 -21.50 8.11
CA THR A 156 0.84 -22.78 8.73
C THR A 156 2.07 -23.45 9.35
N VAL A 157 2.56 -22.89 10.46
CA VAL A 157 3.29 -23.70 11.42
C VAL A 157 2.20 -24.42 12.20
N GLU A 158 2.00 -25.71 11.92
CA GLU A 158 1.27 -26.55 12.87
C GLU A 158 2.02 -26.45 14.20
N GLU A 159 1.36 -25.94 15.24
CA GLU A 159 1.86 -26.05 16.60
C GLU A 159 1.94 -27.56 16.87
N ASP A 160 3.15 -28.13 16.73
CA ASP A 160 3.45 -29.46 17.23
C ASP A 160 3.20 -29.43 18.74
N GLU A 161 2.02 -29.90 19.13
CA GLU A 161 1.68 -30.31 20.49
C GLU A 161 2.60 -31.47 20.89
N ASN A 162 3.86 -31.20 21.24
CA ASN A 162 4.71 -32.09 22.02
C ASN A 162 6.02 -31.39 22.41
N ASP A 163 6.07 -30.86 23.63
CA ASP A 163 7.20 -31.10 24.53
C ASP A 163 6.82 -30.66 25.95
N TYR A 164 6.04 -31.52 26.62
CA TYR A 164 6.05 -31.60 28.08
C TYR A 164 7.43 -32.10 28.50
N MET A 165 8.37 -31.19 28.73
CA MET A 165 9.60 -31.51 29.44
C MET A 165 9.35 -31.34 30.95
N GLU A 166 9.09 -32.47 31.60
CA GLU A 166 9.22 -32.64 33.06
C GLU A 166 10.62 -32.19 33.48
N TYR A 167 10.71 -31.04 34.17
CA TYR A 167 11.92 -30.71 34.92
C TYR A 167 11.88 -31.44 36.26
N SER A 168 12.68 -32.51 36.36
CA SER A 168 13.11 -33.07 37.65
C SER A 168 14.58 -32.72 37.87
N PHE A 169 14.87 -31.83 38.84
CA PHE A 169 16.06 -31.84 39.71
C PHE A 169 15.81 -31.00 40.96
#